data_AF-A0A2S0L4B9-F1
#
_entry.id   AF-A0A2S0L4B9-F1
#
_cell.length_a   1.000
_cell.length_b   1.000
_cell.length_c   1.000
_cell.angle_alpha   90.00
_cell.angle_beta   90.00
_cell.angle_gamma   90.00
#
_symmetry.space_group_name_H-M   'P 1'
#
loop_
_entity.id
_entity.type
_entity.pdbx_description
1 polymer ?
#
loop_
_entity_poly.entity_id
_entity_poly.type
_entity_poly.pdbx_seq_one_letter_code
_entity_poly.pdbx_strand_id
1 'polypeptide(L)'
;MKDYKVRLKDGTIITGDDFDQNDFEKLKSIFKKWLDINADLKSLKGRGLNVPDVFSEALFCIAFDAVRTNNDPGAHSYDCVIKATDEGVQVKSASIPNDCTSFGPTSTWDLLYYADFAPNGYVDGNVYFYEIDSADVYSLVLNQKKNETFADQQAQGRRPRFSMQSRIIREKGLKPVKKISLVD
;
A
#
# COMPACT_ATOMS: atom_id res chain seq x y z
N MET A 1 -5.76 18.78 3.24
CA MET A 1 -4.51 18.40 2.58
C MET A 1 -3.74 19.67 2.31
N LYS A 2 -2.46 19.70 2.67
CA LYS A 2 -1.58 20.85 2.45
C LYS A 2 -0.22 20.37 1.95
N ASP A 3 0.44 21.21 1.18
CA ASP A 3 1.82 20.96 0.76
C ASP A 3 2.73 20.89 1.99
N TYR A 4 3.67 19.95 1.98
CA TYR A 4 4.66 19.76 3.02
C TYR A 4 6.01 19.40 2.42
N LYS A 5 7.07 20.06 2.89
CA LYS A 5 8.44 19.74 2.50
C LYS A 5 9.01 18.70 3.45
N VAL A 6 9.35 17.52 2.92
CA VAL A 6 9.91 16.41 3.68
C VAL A 6 11.27 16.03 3.10
N ARG A 7 12.15 15.53 3.96
CA ARG A 7 13.51 15.10 3.60
C ARG A 7 13.53 13.58 3.49
N LEU A 8 14.28 13.06 2.52
CA LEU A 8 14.61 11.65 2.36
C LEU A 8 15.95 11.32 3.05
N LYS A 9 16.24 10.04 3.29
CA LYS A 9 17.50 9.60 3.91
C LYS A 9 18.78 10.05 3.21
N ASP A 10 18.74 10.23 1.90
CA ASP A 10 19.87 10.71 1.10
C ASP A 10 20.06 12.24 1.18
N GLY A 11 19.18 12.94 1.90
CA GLY A 11 19.18 14.39 2.05
C GLY A 11 18.34 15.15 1.02
N THR A 12 17.77 14.47 0.02
CA THR A 12 16.86 15.07 -0.97
C THR A 12 15.62 15.62 -0.27
N ILE A 13 15.18 16.82 -0.66
CA ILE A 13 13.95 17.43 -0.15
C ILE A 13 12.91 17.41 -1.26
N ILE A 14 11.75 16.82 -0.98
CA ILE A 14 10.61 16.76 -1.89
C ILE A 14 9.43 17.54 -1.30
N THR A 15 8.44 17.87 -2.14
CA THR A 15 7.16 18.43 -1.67
C THR A 15 6.07 17.39 -1.87
N GLY A 16 5.31 17.09 -0.81
CA GLY A 16 4.23 16.12 -0.86
C GLY A 16 2.98 16.58 -0.11
N ASP A 17 2.00 15.70 -0.04
CA ASP A 17 0.70 15.96 0.57
C ASP A 17 0.72 15.54 2.05
N ASP A 18 0.48 16.50 2.95
CA ASP A 18 0.21 16.25 4.37
C ASP A 18 -1.31 16.25 4.64
N PHE A 19 -1.78 15.18 5.28
CA PHE A 19 -3.19 14.92 5.53
C PHE A 19 -3.54 15.12 7.00
N ASP A 20 -4.70 15.68 7.26
CA ASP A 20 -5.21 15.90 8.62
C ASP A 20 -6.51 15.14 8.91
N GLN A 21 -7.06 15.36 10.10
CA GLN A 21 -8.31 14.72 10.51
C GLN A 21 -9.52 15.14 9.63
N ASN A 22 -9.54 16.35 9.08
CA ASN A 22 -10.62 16.76 8.19
C ASN A 22 -10.54 16.00 6.86
N ASP A 23 -9.33 15.70 6.38
CA ASP A 23 -9.15 14.83 5.22
C ASP A 23 -9.55 13.39 5.54
N PHE A 24 -9.30 12.90 6.75
CA PHE A 24 -9.77 11.58 7.19
C PHE A 24 -11.30 11.45 7.10
N GLU A 25 -12.05 12.46 7.57
CA GLU A 25 -13.52 12.44 7.46
C GLU A 25 -14.00 12.48 6.00
N LYS A 26 -13.28 13.19 5.12
CA LYS A 26 -13.55 13.16 3.67
C LYS A 26 -13.28 11.76 3.09
N LEU A 27 -12.18 11.12 3.49
CA LEU A 27 -11.87 9.74 3.08
C LEU A 27 -12.98 8.79 3.51
N LYS A 28 -13.50 8.89 4.75
CA LYS A 28 -14.66 8.09 5.20
C LYS A 28 -15.90 8.30 4.32
N SER A 29 -16.19 9.53 3.91
CA SER A 29 -17.28 9.83 2.97
C SER A 29 -17.05 9.21 1.59
N ILE A 30 -15.83 9.30 1.06
CA ILE A 30 -15.44 8.69 -0.21
C ILE A 30 -15.50 7.16 -0.13
N PHE A 31 -15.13 6.56 1.01
CA PHE A 31 -15.21 5.12 1.23
C PHE A 31 -16.64 4.60 1.04
N LYS A 32 -17.62 5.28 1.66
CA LYS A 32 -19.04 4.92 1.56
C LYS A 32 -19.49 4.94 0.10
N LYS A 33 -19.14 5.98 -0.67
CA LYS A 33 -19.44 6.05 -2.11
C LYS A 33 -18.77 4.93 -2.91
N TRP A 34 -17.53 4.58 -2.57
CA TRP A 34 -16.83 3.47 -3.21
C TRP A 34 -17.49 2.11 -2.91
N LEU A 35 -18.03 1.92 -1.71
CA LEU A 35 -18.84 0.74 -1.37
C LEU A 35 -20.13 0.69 -2.21
N ASP A 36 -20.85 1.83 -2.30
CA ASP A 36 -22.10 1.93 -3.08
C ASP A 36 -21.86 1.59 -4.55
N ILE A 37 -20.86 2.21 -5.17
CA ILE A 37 -20.49 1.94 -6.58
C ILE A 37 -20.12 0.47 -6.77
N ASN A 38 -19.38 -0.12 -5.84
CA ASN A 38 -19.03 -1.54 -5.92
C ASN A 38 -20.23 -2.47 -5.75
N ALA A 39 -21.21 -2.10 -4.93
CA ALA A 39 -22.46 -2.83 -4.79
C ALA A 39 -23.26 -2.78 -6.10
N ASP A 40 -23.38 -1.58 -6.70
CA ASP A 40 -24.05 -1.38 -8.00
C ASP A 40 -23.38 -2.20 -9.11
N LEU A 41 -22.06 -2.14 -9.23
CA LEU A 41 -21.30 -2.93 -10.21
C LEU A 41 -21.54 -4.42 -10.03
N LYS A 42 -21.51 -4.93 -8.79
CA LYS A 42 -21.75 -6.35 -8.49
C LYS A 42 -23.18 -6.77 -8.80
N SER A 43 -24.17 -5.90 -8.58
CA SER A 43 -25.58 -6.18 -8.92
C SER A 43 -25.75 -6.44 -10.43
N LEU A 44 -24.90 -5.81 -11.25
CA LEU A 44 -24.81 -6.00 -12.69
C LEU A 44 -23.82 -7.10 -13.11
N LYS A 45 -23.34 -7.91 -12.17
CA LYS A 45 -22.30 -8.95 -12.38
C LYS A 45 -20.96 -8.41 -12.88
N GLY A 46 -20.70 -7.13 -12.65
CA GLY A 46 -19.42 -6.48 -12.92
C GLY A 46 -18.36 -6.74 -11.85
N ARG A 47 -17.10 -6.46 -12.19
CA ARG A 47 -15.99 -6.49 -11.23
C ARG A 47 -16.03 -5.23 -10.35
N GLY A 48 -15.73 -5.39 -9.06
CA GLY A 48 -15.49 -4.25 -8.19
C GLY A 48 -14.26 -3.44 -8.61
N LEU A 49 -14.31 -2.15 -8.34
CA LEU A 49 -13.18 -1.24 -8.46
C LEU A 49 -12.06 -1.67 -7.51
N ASN A 50 -10.82 -1.47 -7.96
CA ASN A 50 -9.67 -1.57 -7.06
C ASN A 50 -9.75 -0.46 -5.99
N VAL A 51 -8.99 -0.64 -4.91
CA VAL A 51 -8.76 0.44 -3.95
C VAL A 51 -8.03 1.57 -4.66
N PRO A 52 -8.51 2.83 -4.60
CA PRO A 52 -7.77 3.96 -5.17
C PRO A 52 -6.46 4.21 -4.43
N ASP A 53 -5.39 4.57 -5.14
CA ASP A 53 -4.05 4.72 -4.55
C ASP A 53 -4.02 5.79 -3.44
N VAL A 54 -4.66 6.94 -3.68
CA VAL A 54 -4.84 8.01 -2.68
C VAL A 54 -5.45 7.51 -1.37
N PHE A 55 -6.24 6.44 -1.44
CA PHE A 55 -6.87 5.86 -0.26
C PHE A 55 -5.84 5.12 0.61
N SER A 56 -5.07 4.22 0.03
CA SER A 56 -4.01 3.53 0.77
C SER A 56 -2.94 4.49 1.26
N GLU A 57 -2.53 5.46 0.44
CA GLU A 57 -1.44 6.37 0.73
C GLU A 57 -1.82 7.45 1.76
N ALA A 58 -2.99 8.09 1.62
CA ALA A 58 -3.43 9.10 2.58
C ALA A 58 -3.75 8.48 3.95
N LEU A 59 -4.37 7.30 3.98
CA LEU A 59 -4.63 6.58 5.23
C LEU A 59 -3.34 6.16 5.91
N PHE A 60 -2.32 5.75 5.15
CA PHE A 60 -0.99 5.52 5.69
C PHE A 60 -0.41 6.79 6.30
N CYS A 61 -0.46 7.92 5.57
CA CYS A 61 0.04 9.20 6.07
C CYS A 61 -0.58 9.62 7.40
N ILE A 62 -1.91 9.50 7.52
CA ILE A 62 -2.63 9.80 8.76
C ILE A 62 -2.25 8.83 9.89
N ALA A 63 -2.09 7.55 9.57
CA ALA A 63 -1.82 6.51 10.56
C ALA A 63 -0.40 6.54 11.15
N PHE A 64 0.57 7.00 10.36
CA PHE A 64 2.01 6.90 10.63
C PHE A 64 2.74 8.26 10.66
N ASP A 65 2.01 9.38 10.61
CA ASP A 65 2.59 10.73 10.52
C ASP A 65 3.59 10.84 9.36
N ALA A 66 3.11 10.55 8.16
CA ALA A 66 3.90 10.55 6.93
C ALA A 66 3.36 11.59 5.93
N VAL A 67 4.13 11.81 4.88
CA VAL A 67 3.80 12.70 3.76
C VAL A 67 3.71 11.87 2.50
N ARG A 68 2.64 12.02 1.74
CA ARG A 68 2.45 11.32 0.46
C ARG A 68 3.27 12.03 -0.61
N THR A 69 4.04 11.29 -1.39
CA THR A 69 5.01 11.86 -2.33
C THR A 69 4.37 12.38 -3.61
N ASN A 70 3.19 11.85 -3.97
CA ASN A 70 2.44 12.20 -5.18
C ASN A 70 3.27 12.15 -6.47
N ASN A 71 4.20 11.18 -6.56
CA ASN A 71 5.14 11.01 -7.68
C ASN A 71 6.09 12.21 -7.91
N ASP A 72 6.47 12.94 -6.86
CA ASP A 72 7.60 13.88 -6.94
C ASP A 72 8.82 13.15 -7.56
N PRO A 73 9.47 13.71 -8.59
CA PRO A 73 10.60 13.05 -9.26
C PRO A 73 11.76 12.67 -8.32
N GLY A 74 11.93 13.38 -7.22
CA GLY A 74 12.93 13.09 -6.19
C GLY A 74 12.55 11.94 -5.25
N ALA A 75 11.29 11.49 -5.26
CA ALA A 75 10.77 10.47 -4.35
C ALA A 75 10.99 9.02 -4.80
N HIS A 76 11.64 8.81 -5.94
CA HIS A 76 11.91 7.47 -6.50
C HIS A 76 10.64 6.62 -6.66
N SER A 77 10.53 5.51 -5.94
CA SER A 77 9.36 4.60 -5.91
C SER A 77 8.59 4.67 -4.59
N TYR A 78 8.88 5.68 -3.77
CA TYR A 78 8.24 5.87 -2.48
C TYR A 78 6.87 6.49 -2.70
N ASP A 79 5.85 5.89 -2.11
CA ASP A 79 4.49 6.42 -2.10
C ASP A 79 4.33 7.41 -0.93
N CYS A 80 5.08 7.22 0.16
CA CYS A 80 5.08 8.06 1.36
C CYS A 80 6.48 8.25 1.95
N VAL A 81 6.66 9.26 2.80
CA VAL A 81 7.87 9.48 3.61
C VAL A 81 7.50 9.72 5.06
N ILE A 82 8.05 8.95 6.00
CA ILE A 82 7.79 9.12 7.43
C ILE A 82 8.54 10.36 7.93
N LYS A 83 7.83 11.33 8.50
CA LYS A 83 8.41 12.64 8.86
C LYS A 83 9.49 12.55 9.94
N ALA A 84 9.36 11.60 10.85
CA ALA A 84 10.25 11.48 12.00
C ALA A 84 11.60 10.82 11.65
N THR A 85 11.64 10.01 10.60
CA THR A 85 12.78 9.12 10.30
C THR A 85 13.32 9.27 8.88
N ASP A 86 12.65 10.05 8.04
CA ASP A 86 12.99 10.28 6.63
C ASP A 86 12.93 8.99 5.77
N GLU A 87 12.35 7.90 6.29
CA GLU A 87 12.13 6.63 5.57
C GLU A 87 11.17 6.81 4.38
N GLY A 88 11.63 6.42 3.20
CA GLY A 88 10.80 6.23 2.01
C GLY A 88 10.01 4.92 2.06
N VAL A 89 8.68 5.03 2.03
CA VAL A 89 7.77 3.90 2.16
C VAL A 89 7.10 3.58 0.83
N GLN A 90 7.09 2.31 0.46
CA GLN A 90 6.18 1.80 -0.55
C GLN A 90 4.95 1.18 0.12
N VAL A 91 3.76 1.56 -0.32
CA VAL A 91 2.47 1.08 0.19
C VAL A 91 1.80 0.25 -0.90
N LYS A 92 1.50 -1.00 -0.59
CA LYS A 92 0.65 -1.87 -1.41
C LYS A 92 -0.69 -2.08 -0.73
N SER A 93 -1.75 -2.30 -1.51
CA SER A 93 -3.08 -2.49 -0.94
C SER A 93 -3.93 -3.44 -1.77
N ALA A 94 -4.89 -4.08 -1.12
CA ALA A 94 -5.98 -4.76 -1.81
C ALA A 94 -7.22 -4.84 -0.91
N SER A 95 -8.36 -5.13 -1.54
CA SER A 95 -9.68 -5.31 -0.93
C SER A 95 -10.26 -6.71 -1.16
N ILE A 96 -9.40 -7.70 -1.45
CA ILE A 96 -9.76 -9.09 -1.71
C ILE A 96 -8.78 -10.05 -1.02
N PRO A 97 -9.19 -11.27 -0.61
CA PRO A 97 -8.32 -12.20 0.13
C PRO A 97 -7.12 -12.79 -0.65
N ASN A 98 -7.21 -12.81 -1.98
CA ASN A 98 -6.18 -13.33 -2.89
C ASN A 98 -5.72 -12.19 -3.80
N ASP A 99 -4.90 -11.33 -3.25
CA ASP A 99 -4.35 -10.18 -3.94
C ASP A 99 -3.35 -10.58 -5.06
N CYS A 100 -3.12 -9.66 -5.99
CA CYS A 100 -2.08 -9.79 -7.01
C CYS A 100 -1.20 -8.54 -6.95
N THR A 101 -0.49 -8.41 -5.84
CA THR A 101 0.42 -7.30 -5.59
C THR A 101 1.52 -7.32 -6.65
N SER A 102 1.69 -6.18 -7.33
CA SER A 102 2.67 -6.02 -8.41
C SER A 102 3.70 -4.97 -8.03
N PHE A 103 4.96 -5.24 -8.35
CA PHE A 103 6.07 -4.33 -8.15
C PHE A 103 6.68 -3.92 -9.50
N GLY A 104 7.15 -2.68 -9.59
CA GLY A 104 7.91 -2.23 -10.76
C GLY A 104 9.26 -2.96 -10.84
N PRO A 105 9.85 -3.09 -12.03
CA PRO A 105 11.16 -3.71 -12.19
C PRO A 105 12.27 -2.95 -11.46
N THR A 106 12.09 -1.63 -11.28
CA THR A 106 13.04 -0.73 -10.62
C THR A 106 12.54 -0.21 -9.27
N SER A 107 11.44 -0.78 -8.74
CA SER A 107 10.88 -0.30 -7.49
C SER A 107 11.79 -0.62 -6.31
N THR A 108 12.09 0.42 -5.52
CA THR A 108 12.86 0.37 -4.28
C THR A 108 12.08 1.06 -3.15
N TRP A 109 12.42 0.72 -1.92
CA TRP A 109 11.82 1.27 -0.71
C TRP A 109 12.78 1.11 0.46
N ASP A 110 12.68 1.99 1.46
CA ASP A 110 13.30 1.75 2.77
C ASP A 110 12.40 0.80 3.59
N LEU A 111 11.09 1.06 3.58
CA LEU A 111 10.07 0.24 4.24
C LEU A 111 8.96 -0.15 3.27
N LEU A 112 8.42 -1.34 3.46
CA LEU A 112 7.27 -1.84 2.69
C LEU A 112 6.10 -2.10 3.61
N TYR A 113 4.95 -1.52 3.27
CA TYR A 113 3.71 -1.72 3.99
C TYR A 113 2.62 -2.29 3.09
N TYR A 114 1.78 -3.13 3.68
CA TYR A 114 0.57 -3.61 3.07
C TYR A 114 -0.66 -3.11 3.84
N ALA A 115 -1.53 -2.37 3.15
CA ALA A 115 -2.82 -1.91 3.65
C ALA A 115 -3.92 -2.89 3.20
N ASP A 116 -4.40 -3.71 4.14
CA ASP A 116 -5.46 -4.67 3.93
C ASP A 116 -6.83 -4.03 4.17
N PHE A 117 -7.61 -3.85 3.10
CA PHE A 117 -8.98 -3.31 3.16
C PHE A 117 -10.05 -4.40 3.35
N ALA A 118 -9.65 -5.67 3.42
CA ALA A 118 -10.55 -6.79 3.69
C ALA A 118 -9.95 -7.75 4.72
N PRO A 119 -9.49 -7.27 5.90
CA PRO A 119 -8.76 -8.11 6.85
C PRO A 119 -9.61 -9.24 7.44
N ASN A 120 -10.94 -9.09 7.41
CA ASN A 120 -11.91 -10.11 7.84
C ASN A 120 -12.40 -11.00 6.69
N GLY A 121 -11.75 -10.92 5.52
CA GLY A 121 -12.14 -11.63 4.28
C GLY A 121 -13.16 -10.90 3.43
N TYR A 122 -13.70 -9.78 3.91
CA TYR A 122 -14.61 -8.88 3.20
C TYR A 122 -14.34 -7.44 3.63
N VAL A 123 -14.80 -6.49 2.80
CA VAL A 123 -14.62 -5.06 3.08
C VAL A 123 -15.72 -4.58 4.03
N ASP A 124 -15.34 -4.18 5.23
CA ASP A 124 -16.24 -3.72 6.30
C ASP A 124 -15.86 -2.36 6.90
N GLY A 125 -14.87 -1.69 6.30
CA GLY A 125 -14.33 -0.42 6.78
C GLY A 125 -13.12 -0.56 7.69
N ASN A 126 -12.78 -1.76 8.15
CA ASN A 126 -11.50 -1.98 8.83
C ASN A 126 -10.37 -2.00 7.81
N VAL A 127 -9.31 -1.23 8.10
CA VAL A 127 -8.06 -1.25 7.33
C VAL A 127 -6.91 -1.59 8.25
N TYR A 128 -6.22 -2.69 7.95
CA TYR A 128 -5.12 -3.21 8.75
C TYR A 128 -3.81 -3.01 8.00
N PHE A 129 -2.85 -2.35 8.64
CA PHE A 129 -1.52 -2.13 8.08
C PHE A 129 -0.55 -3.17 8.63
N TYR A 130 0.18 -3.80 7.72
CA TYR A 130 1.24 -4.75 8.02
C TYR A 130 2.56 -4.19 7.49
N GLU A 131 3.57 -4.18 8.35
CA GLU A 131 4.94 -3.98 7.91
C GLU A 131 5.46 -5.30 7.34
N ILE A 132 6.11 -5.22 6.18
CA ILE A 132 6.61 -6.37 5.43
C ILE A 132 8.13 -6.30 5.39
N ASP A 133 8.79 -7.36 5.85
CA ASP A 133 10.24 -7.47 5.72
C ASP A 133 10.61 -7.62 4.24
N SER A 134 11.41 -6.67 3.75
CA SER A 134 11.93 -6.67 2.38
C SER A 134 12.63 -7.97 2.02
N ALA A 135 13.33 -8.61 2.97
CA ALA A 135 14.02 -9.86 2.73
C ALA A 135 13.05 -10.98 2.32
N ASP A 136 11.83 -11.00 2.88
CA ASP A 136 10.79 -11.98 2.54
C ASP A 136 10.28 -11.81 1.12
N VAL A 137 10.28 -10.57 0.63
CA VAL A 137 9.84 -10.25 -0.73
C VAL A 137 10.94 -10.61 -1.72
N TYR A 138 12.15 -10.09 -1.53
CA TYR A 138 13.25 -10.28 -2.47
C TYR A 138 13.65 -11.76 -2.64
N SER A 139 13.59 -12.55 -1.56
CA SER A 139 13.92 -13.98 -1.59
C SER A 139 12.78 -14.88 -2.07
N LEU A 140 11.58 -14.34 -2.26
CA LEU A 140 10.40 -15.13 -2.59
C LEU A 140 10.55 -15.81 -3.95
N VAL A 141 10.52 -17.15 -3.98
CA VAL A 141 10.48 -17.92 -5.23
C VAL A 141 9.11 -17.75 -5.89
N LEU A 142 9.09 -17.13 -7.07
CA LEU A 142 7.88 -16.87 -7.86
C LEU A 142 7.66 -17.90 -8.97
N ASN A 143 8.74 -18.54 -9.43
CA ASN A 143 8.67 -19.66 -10.36
C ASN A 143 9.53 -20.83 -9.86
N GLN A 144 8.85 -21.80 -9.25
CA GLN A 144 9.43 -23.02 -8.69
C GLN A 144 10.23 -23.82 -9.73
N LYS A 145 9.76 -23.92 -10.98
CA LYS A 145 10.44 -24.71 -12.03
C LYS A 145 11.79 -24.13 -12.42
N LYS A 146 11.96 -22.82 -12.31
CA LYS A 146 13.19 -22.10 -12.65
C LYS A 146 14.02 -21.73 -11.41
N ASN A 147 13.51 -22.04 -10.22
CA ASN A 147 14.00 -21.49 -8.95
C ASN A 147 14.21 -19.97 -9.01
N GLU A 148 13.29 -19.28 -9.68
CA GLU A 148 13.41 -17.85 -9.97
C GLU A 148 12.67 -17.04 -8.91
N THR A 149 13.41 -16.15 -8.28
CA THR A 149 12.96 -15.29 -7.19
C THR A 149 12.32 -14.00 -7.70
N PHE A 150 11.72 -13.25 -6.78
CA PHE A 150 11.30 -11.87 -7.02
C PHE A 150 12.44 -11.01 -7.58
N ALA A 151 13.62 -11.07 -6.96
CA ALA A 151 14.80 -10.30 -7.37
C ALA A 151 15.25 -10.68 -8.79
N ASP A 152 15.23 -11.97 -9.13
CA ASP A 152 15.57 -12.44 -10.48
C ASP A 152 14.59 -11.90 -11.54
N GLN A 153 13.31 -11.78 -11.19
CA GLN A 153 12.32 -11.18 -12.10
C GLN A 153 12.58 -9.68 -12.31
N GLN A 154 12.91 -8.93 -11.26
CA GLN A 154 13.27 -7.52 -11.38
C GLN A 154 14.54 -7.32 -12.22
N ALA A 155 15.57 -8.14 -12.00
CA ALA A 155 16.82 -8.09 -12.77
C ALA A 155 16.61 -8.32 -14.29
N GLN A 156 15.55 -9.05 -14.66
CA GLN A 156 15.13 -9.26 -16.04
C GLN A 156 14.21 -8.16 -16.59
N GLY A 157 14.02 -7.06 -15.86
CA GLY A 157 13.12 -5.97 -16.23
C GLY A 157 11.62 -6.33 -16.15
N ARG A 158 11.27 -7.45 -15.51
CA ARG A 158 9.87 -7.87 -15.34
C ARG A 158 9.28 -7.26 -14.06
N ARG A 159 7.95 -7.20 -14.05
CA ARG A 159 7.15 -6.86 -12.86
C ARG A 159 6.83 -8.12 -12.09
N PRO A 160 7.46 -8.38 -10.94
CA PRO A 160 7.12 -9.52 -10.12
C PRO A 160 5.73 -9.34 -9.52
N ARG A 161 4.97 -10.43 -9.44
CA ARG A 161 3.61 -10.44 -8.90
C ARG A 161 3.38 -11.63 -8.00
N PHE A 162 2.78 -11.38 -6.84
CA PHE A 162 2.38 -12.42 -5.89
C PHE A 162 1.30 -11.89 -4.96
N SER A 163 0.70 -12.79 -4.18
CA SER A 163 -0.23 -12.40 -3.13
C SER A 163 0.54 -12.13 -1.83
N MET A 164 0.59 -10.87 -1.41
CA MET A 164 1.19 -10.46 -0.14
C MET A 164 0.51 -11.17 1.04
N GLN A 165 -0.80 -11.30 0.96
CA GLN A 165 -1.57 -11.92 2.03
C GLN A 165 -1.26 -13.41 2.18
N SER A 166 -1.26 -14.18 1.09
CA SER A 166 -1.07 -15.64 1.19
C SER A 166 0.40 -16.05 1.33
N ARG A 167 1.32 -15.33 0.71
CA ARG A 167 2.74 -15.70 0.64
C ARG A 167 3.60 -15.12 1.76
N ILE A 168 3.11 -14.13 2.48
CA ILE A 168 3.87 -13.46 3.54
C ILE A 168 3.04 -13.35 4.80
N ILE A 169 1.93 -12.59 4.77
CA ILE A 169 1.16 -12.26 5.99
C ILE A 169 0.61 -13.53 6.66
N ARG A 170 -0.14 -14.36 5.94
CA ARG A 170 -0.73 -15.60 6.47
C ARG A 170 0.33 -16.68 6.70
N GLU A 171 1.27 -16.82 5.77
CA GLU A 171 2.36 -17.82 5.86
C GLU A 171 3.20 -17.63 7.13
N LYS A 172 3.46 -16.37 7.51
CA LYS A 172 4.25 -16.02 8.70
C LYS A 172 3.41 -15.67 9.93
N GLY A 173 2.08 -15.64 9.81
CA GLY A 173 1.20 -15.23 10.90
C GLY A 173 1.43 -13.79 11.38
N LEU A 174 1.75 -12.87 10.46
CA LEU A 174 2.02 -11.47 10.79
C LEU A 174 0.79 -10.83 11.43
N LYS A 175 1.04 -9.98 12.44
CA LYS A 175 0.02 -9.16 13.07
C LYS A 175 0.06 -7.75 12.49
N PRO A 176 -1.08 -7.07 12.37
CA PRO A 176 -1.08 -5.68 11.91
C PRO A 176 -0.40 -4.79 12.95
N VAL A 177 0.44 -3.87 12.47
CA VAL A 177 1.12 -2.86 13.30
C VAL A 177 0.25 -1.64 13.54
N LYS A 178 -0.76 -1.42 12.68
CA LYS A 178 -1.81 -0.40 12.89
C LYS A 178 -3.15 -0.91 12.36
N LYS A 179 -4.22 -0.48 13.02
CA LYS A 179 -5.61 -0.70 12.59
C LYS A 179 -6.34 0.63 12.61
N ILE A 180 -7.14 0.88 11.58
CA ILE A 180 -8.04 2.04 11.50
C ILE A 180 -9.42 1.57 11.05
N SER A 181 -10.44 2.36 11.37
CA SER A 181 -11.82 2.16 10.90
C SER A 181 -12.27 3.35 10.07
N LEU A 182 -12.85 3.07 8.90
CA LEU A 182 -13.46 4.05 8.01
C LEU A 182 -14.98 4.19 8.22
N VAL A 183 -15.51 3.41 9.15
CA VAL A 183 -16.90 3.47 9.61
C VAL A 183 -16.91 3.85 11.09
N ASP A 184 -17.96 4.58 11.48
CA ASP A 184 -18.19 5.03 12.86
C ASP A 184 -18.67 3.88 13.74
#